data_AF-A0A2V5TBC0-F1
#
_entry.id   AF-A0A2V5TBC0-F1
#
_cell.length_a   1.000
_cell.length_b   1.000
_cell.length_c   1.000
_cell.angle_alpha   90.00
_cell.angle_beta   90.00
_cell.angle_gamma   90.00
#
_symmetry.space_group_name_H-M   'P 1'
#
loop_
_entity.id
_entity.type
_entity.pdbx_description
1 polymer ?
#
loop_
_entity_poly.entity_id
_entity_poly.type
_entity_poly.pdbx_seq_one_letter_code
_entity_poly.pdbx_strand_id
1 'polypeptide(L)'
;MRVLSRQVFAKRFPKRSISILTWIVCAFYGQRVFAVETPKAERHVVVVVWDGMRPDFLSQENTPALWKLANEGVVFRNHHAVYPSATNVNGTALVTGVYPGHSGLIANHDYRPEIDSKHSIDVEIPKVVEKGDELSGGKYISFPTIAEIVQRAGGHTAIATAKTVGLLLDRHVDPGSPKNCVTLFAGESRPRDALSQIVEALGPFPPFGQFARGDKWTTKAITEILWKDSVPTFSLLWLGEPDLTQHGSAPGAQPALAAIKSSDENLAAVLSALDQQRARATTDVFVVSDHGFSTIERSVDLRKILNDAGFAAKTKFSDPPKAGEIMLVGNGGSVLFYVMQHDAAATRRLVEFLQQSDFAGVIFTRDVMPGTLD
;
A
#
# COMPACT_ATOMS: atom_id res chain seq x y z
N MET A 1 -21.34 -36.25 89.07
CA MET A 1 -20.49 -37.16 89.86
C MET A 1 -19.16 -36.42 90.12
N ARG A 2 -18.87 -36.11 91.40
CA ARG A 2 -17.60 -35.57 91.98
C ARG A 2 -16.98 -34.35 91.26
N VAL A 3 -17.15 -33.11 91.74
CA VAL A 3 -16.57 -32.46 92.94
C VAL A 3 -15.04 -32.56 93.03
N LEU A 4 -14.43 -31.39 93.26
CA LEU A 4 -13.15 -31.06 93.92
C LEU A 4 -12.05 -30.57 92.96
N SER A 5 -11.23 -29.56 93.26
CA SER A 5 -11.17 -28.50 94.29
C SER A 5 -9.83 -27.76 94.11
N ARG A 6 -9.70 -26.60 94.80
CA ARG A 6 -8.48 -25.88 95.23
C ARG A 6 -7.95 -24.81 94.26
N GLN A 7 -8.18 -23.53 94.58
CA GLN A 7 -7.39 -22.64 95.47
C GLN A 7 -5.99 -22.35 94.84
N VAL A 8 -5.52 -21.10 94.70
CA VAL A 8 -5.05 -20.20 95.77
C VAL A 8 -4.88 -18.75 95.25
N PHE A 9 -4.96 -17.81 96.20
CA PHE A 9 -4.81 -16.35 96.17
C PHE A 9 -3.57 -15.72 95.49
N ALA A 10 -3.87 -14.66 94.73
CA ALA A 10 -3.35 -13.29 94.62
C ALA A 10 -2.01 -12.77 95.23
N LYS A 11 -1.47 -11.78 94.47
CA LYS A 11 -0.58 -10.60 94.77
C LYS A 11 0.94 -10.80 94.51
N ARG A 12 1.73 -9.91 93.88
CA ARG A 12 1.60 -8.48 93.46
C ARG A 12 2.78 -8.07 92.51
N PHE A 13 2.55 -7.09 91.61
CA PHE A 13 3.48 -6.13 90.94
C PHE A 13 4.53 -6.60 89.89
N PRO A 14 5.10 -5.73 89.01
CA PRO A 14 4.67 -4.42 88.46
C PRO A 14 4.82 -4.28 86.90
N LYS A 15 4.39 -3.11 86.38
CA LYS A 15 4.44 -2.60 84.99
C LYS A 15 5.64 -3.03 84.12
N ARG A 16 5.38 -3.54 82.90
CA ARG A 16 6.25 -3.37 81.70
C ARG A 16 5.43 -3.45 80.38
N SER A 17 5.63 -2.41 79.55
CA SER A 17 5.67 -2.41 78.08
C SER A 17 4.47 -2.95 77.29
N ILE A 18 3.57 -2.04 76.88
CA ILE A 18 2.65 -2.29 75.77
C ILE A 18 3.48 -2.22 74.48
N SER A 19 3.59 -3.37 73.84
CA SER A 19 4.32 -3.63 72.60
C SER A 19 3.81 -2.78 71.43
N ILE A 20 4.76 -2.18 70.71
CA ILE A 20 4.61 -1.37 69.49
C ILE A 20 4.33 -2.30 68.30
N LEU A 21 3.26 -3.10 68.37
CA LEU A 21 2.93 -4.07 67.32
C LEU A 21 1.48 -4.00 66.86
N THR A 22 0.87 -2.81 66.92
CA THR A 22 -0.46 -2.57 66.34
C THR A 22 -0.52 -1.30 65.47
N TRP A 23 0.62 -0.65 65.21
CA TRP A 23 0.73 0.51 64.32
C TRP A 23 1.58 0.29 63.06
N ILE A 24 2.06 -0.95 62.83
CA ILE A 24 2.80 -1.29 61.59
C ILE A 24 1.89 -1.95 60.54
N VAL A 25 0.75 -2.53 60.94
CA VAL A 25 -0.16 -3.22 60.00
C VAL A 25 -1.14 -2.26 59.30
N CYS A 26 -1.39 -1.06 59.85
CA CYS A 26 -2.25 -0.05 59.20
C CYS A 26 -1.49 0.94 58.30
N ALA A 27 -0.15 0.88 58.23
CA ALA A 27 0.64 1.75 57.36
C ALA A 27 0.92 1.15 55.97
N PHE A 28 0.65 -0.14 55.75
CA PHE A 28 0.94 -0.84 54.49
C PHE A 28 -0.28 -1.10 53.58
N TYR A 29 -1.49 -0.74 54.00
CA TYR A 29 -2.71 -0.90 53.19
C TYR A 29 -3.18 0.38 52.48
N GLY A 30 -2.39 1.46 52.54
CA GLY A 30 -2.76 2.78 52.03
C GLY A 30 -2.06 3.24 50.75
N GLN A 31 -1.19 2.44 50.15
CA GLN A 31 -0.58 2.76 48.85
C GLN A 31 -0.76 1.57 47.90
N ARG A 32 -1.98 1.45 47.37
CA ARG A 32 -2.07 1.04 45.96
C ARG A 32 -1.46 2.19 45.18
N VAL A 33 -0.14 2.11 44.99
CA VAL A 33 0.49 2.74 43.84
C VAL A 33 -0.24 2.10 42.67
N PHE A 34 -1.23 2.81 42.12
CA PHE A 34 -1.63 2.56 40.76
C PHE A 34 -0.32 2.64 39.99
N ALA A 35 0.14 1.50 39.47
CA ALA A 35 1.16 1.54 38.45
C ALA A 35 0.57 2.49 37.41
N VAL A 36 1.12 3.69 37.33
CA VAL A 36 0.92 4.52 36.16
C VAL A 36 1.46 3.63 35.07
N GLU A 37 0.57 3.01 34.27
CA GLU A 37 0.99 2.43 33.02
C GLU A 37 1.77 3.54 32.33
N THR A 38 3.09 3.37 32.24
CA THR A 38 3.89 4.21 31.37
C THR A 38 3.18 4.14 30.04
N PRO A 39 2.69 5.28 29.47
CA PRO A 39 1.99 5.26 28.22
C PRO A 39 2.82 4.44 27.25
N LYS A 40 2.25 3.35 26.71
CA LYS A 40 2.96 2.53 25.74
C LYS A 40 3.41 3.50 24.66
N ALA A 41 4.73 3.63 24.47
CA ALA A 41 5.28 4.59 23.52
C ALA A 41 4.55 4.41 22.20
N GLU A 42 4.01 5.50 21.65
CA GLU A 42 3.23 5.45 20.43
C GLU A 42 4.12 4.89 19.33
N ARG A 43 3.68 3.77 18.73
CA ARG A 43 4.42 3.06 17.70
C ARG A 43 3.84 3.44 16.35
N HIS A 44 4.72 3.70 15.40
CA HIS A 44 4.34 4.10 14.05
C HIS A 44 4.89 3.10 13.04
N VAL A 45 4.19 2.94 11.93
CA VAL A 45 4.68 2.22 10.76
C VAL A 45 4.70 3.19 9.59
N VAL A 46 5.86 3.34 8.95
CA VAL A 46 6.02 4.17 7.75
C VAL A 46 6.47 3.27 6.61
N VAL A 47 5.69 3.24 5.53
CA VAL A 47 6.05 2.53 4.29
C VAL A 47 6.42 3.57 3.24
N VAL A 48 7.60 3.44 2.64
CA VAL A 48 8.05 4.25 1.51
C VAL A 48 8.15 3.33 0.30
N VAL A 49 7.27 3.53 -0.68
CA VAL A 49 7.25 2.77 -1.93
C VAL A 49 7.98 3.56 -3.00
N TRP A 50 8.97 2.95 -3.64
CA TRP A 50 9.63 3.48 -4.83
C TRP A 50 9.14 2.68 -6.02
N ASP A 51 8.27 3.28 -6.83
CA ASP A 51 7.62 2.60 -7.95
C ASP A 51 8.68 2.15 -8.98
N GLY A 52 8.62 0.88 -9.42
CA GLY A 52 9.50 0.36 -10.47
C GLY A 52 11.00 0.28 -10.11
N MET A 53 11.35 0.23 -8.82
CA MET A 53 12.73 0.18 -8.35
C MET A 53 13.28 -1.25 -8.35
N ARG A 54 14.26 -1.51 -9.21
CA ARG A 54 14.98 -2.78 -9.20
C ARG A 54 15.97 -2.87 -8.02
N PRO A 55 16.09 -4.03 -7.37
CA PRO A 55 17.00 -4.19 -6.23
C PRO A 55 18.49 -4.08 -6.61
N ASP A 56 18.87 -4.33 -7.86
CA ASP A 56 20.27 -4.27 -8.30
C ASP A 56 20.82 -2.84 -8.47
N PHE A 57 19.96 -1.81 -8.45
CA PHE A 57 20.40 -0.42 -8.43
C PHE A 57 20.71 0.11 -7.02
N LEU A 58 20.43 -0.67 -5.98
CA LEU A 58 20.76 -0.33 -4.60
C LEU A 58 22.27 -0.35 -4.40
N SER A 59 22.85 0.83 -4.14
CA SER A 59 24.28 0.99 -3.88
C SER A 59 24.54 2.18 -2.97
N GLN A 60 25.73 2.23 -2.38
CA GLN A 60 26.15 3.40 -1.59
C GLN A 60 26.17 4.70 -2.42
N GLU A 61 26.40 4.59 -3.73
CA GLU A 61 26.47 5.74 -4.64
C GLU A 61 25.08 6.23 -5.06
N ASN A 62 24.21 5.33 -5.51
CA ASN A 62 22.90 5.68 -6.05
C ASN A 62 21.88 5.98 -4.95
N THR A 63 21.98 5.27 -3.83
CA THR A 63 20.96 5.28 -2.77
C THR A 63 21.62 5.35 -1.37
N PRO A 64 22.40 6.39 -1.05
CA PRO A 64 23.14 6.45 0.21
C PRO A 64 22.26 6.37 1.47
N ALA A 65 21.06 6.98 1.48
CA ALA A 65 20.15 6.93 2.63
C ALA A 65 19.57 5.53 2.82
N LEU A 66 19.07 4.90 1.75
CA LEU A 66 18.57 3.53 1.78
C LEU A 66 19.68 2.53 2.09
N TRP A 67 20.89 2.74 1.54
CA TRP A 67 22.06 1.91 1.81
C TRP A 67 22.43 1.94 3.29
N LYS A 68 22.45 3.13 3.91
CA LYS A 68 22.67 3.26 5.35
C LYS A 68 21.56 2.57 6.15
N LEU A 69 20.29 2.82 5.81
CA LEU A 69 19.14 2.22 6.47
C LEU A 69 19.19 0.68 6.40
N ALA A 70 19.59 0.12 5.25
CA ALA A 70 19.74 -1.32 5.05
C ALA A 70 20.86 -1.92 5.91
N ASN A 71 21.97 -1.21 6.10
CA ASN A 71 23.09 -1.65 6.95
C ASN A 71 22.77 -1.57 8.46
N GLU A 72 21.87 -0.67 8.85
CA GLU A 72 21.41 -0.50 10.23
C GLU A 72 20.11 -1.29 10.53
N GLY A 73 19.55 -1.96 9.51
CA GLY A 73 18.23 -2.58 9.56
C GLY A 73 18.21 -4.01 9.04
N VAL A 74 17.09 -4.38 8.41
CA VAL A 74 16.86 -5.73 7.88
C VAL A 74 16.59 -5.67 6.39
N VAL A 75 17.28 -6.52 5.61
CA VAL A 75 17.05 -6.68 4.18
C VAL A 75 16.39 -8.02 3.90
N PHE A 76 15.15 -7.99 3.43
CA PHE A 76 14.46 -9.18 2.95
C PHE A 76 14.97 -9.53 1.56
N ARG A 77 15.76 -10.61 1.41
CA ARG A 77 16.39 -10.96 0.12
C ARG A 77 15.51 -11.78 -0.83
N ASN A 78 14.44 -12.37 -0.32
CA ASN A 78 13.54 -13.23 -1.08
C ASN A 78 12.12 -12.64 -1.14
N HIS A 79 12.02 -11.39 -1.59
CA HIS A 79 10.75 -10.74 -1.89
C HIS A 79 10.55 -10.70 -3.40
N HIS A 80 9.30 -10.79 -3.84
CA HIS A 80 8.94 -10.75 -5.26
C HIS A 80 7.59 -10.04 -5.42
N ALA A 81 7.43 -9.35 -6.54
CA ALA A 81 6.13 -8.83 -6.96
C ALA A 81 5.16 -10.00 -7.19
N VAL A 82 3.86 -9.76 -6.98
CA VAL A 82 2.82 -10.67 -7.45
C VAL A 82 2.65 -10.53 -8.98
N TYR A 83 2.14 -11.57 -9.63
CA TYR A 83 1.88 -11.55 -11.07
C TYR A 83 0.44 -11.09 -11.38
N PRO A 84 0.23 -10.22 -12.38
CA PRO A 84 1.26 -9.53 -13.16
C PRO A 84 1.95 -8.41 -12.34
N SER A 85 3.22 -8.17 -12.65
CA SER A 85 4.06 -7.17 -11.98
C SER A 85 3.72 -5.74 -12.41
N ALA A 86 2.52 -5.28 -12.07
CA ALA A 86 1.98 -3.97 -12.42
C ALA A 86 1.59 -3.17 -11.16
N THR A 87 1.68 -1.84 -11.23
CA THR A 87 1.48 -0.90 -10.12
C THR A 87 0.21 -1.12 -9.31
N ASN A 88 -0.98 -1.10 -9.95
CA ASN A 88 -2.25 -1.21 -9.22
C ASN A 88 -2.44 -2.62 -8.64
N VAL A 89 -1.89 -3.64 -9.30
CA VAL A 89 -1.93 -5.03 -8.82
C VAL A 89 -1.09 -5.19 -7.56
N ASN A 90 0.18 -4.76 -7.62
CA ASN A 90 1.10 -4.90 -6.50
C ASN A 90 0.81 -3.90 -5.38
N GLY A 91 0.36 -2.69 -5.70
CA GLY A 91 -0.14 -1.72 -4.72
C GLY A 91 -1.32 -2.27 -3.92
N THR A 92 -2.28 -2.91 -4.59
CA THR A 92 -3.39 -3.59 -3.90
C THR A 92 -2.91 -4.76 -3.05
N ALA A 93 -2.03 -5.61 -3.58
CA ALA A 93 -1.47 -6.74 -2.84
C ALA A 93 -0.68 -6.28 -1.60
N LEU A 94 0.08 -5.18 -1.71
CA LEU A 94 0.87 -4.60 -0.62
C LEU A 94 0.00 -4.18 0.56
N VAL A 95 -1.16 -3.56 0.30
CA VAL A 95 -2.03 -3.04 1.37
C VAL A 95 -3.10 -4.01 1.84
N THR A 96 -3.36 -5.10 1.11
CA THR A 96 -4.35 -6.12 1.49
C THR A 96 -3.74 -7.45 1.94
N GLY A 97 -2.51 -7.75 1.51
CA GLY A 97 -1.88 -9.06 1.69
C GLY A 97 -2.48 -10.16 0.80
N VAL A 98 -3.23 -9.79 -0.25
CA VAL A 98 -4.03 -10.71 -1.06
C VAL A 98 -3.60 -10.71 -2.53
N TYR A 99 -3.55 -11.89 -3.14
CA TYR A 99 -3.23 -12.06 -4.57
C TYR A 99 -4.34 -11.49 -5.50
N PRO A 100 -4.00 -11.03 -6.71
CA PRO A 100 -4.93 -10.37 -7.64
C PRO A 100 -6.21 -11.15 -7.94
N GLY A 101 -6.12 -12.49 -8.07
CA GLY A 101 -7.28 -13.35 -8.32
C GLY A 101 -8.33 -13.32 -7.21
N HIS A 102 -7.99 -12.83 -6.02
CA HIS A 102 -8.91 -12.67 -4.89
C HIS A 102 -9.24 -11.20 -4.59
N SER A 103 -8.32 -10.26 -4.84
CA SER A 103 -8.57 -8.83 -4.55
C SER A 103 -9.61 -8.24 -5.51
N GLY A 104 -9.66 -8.75 -6.74
CA GLY A 104 -10.49 -8.24 -7.83
C GLY A 104 -9.78 -7.24 -8.73
N LEU A 105 -8.54 -6.83 -8.42
CA LEU A 105 -7.69 -5.99 -9.28
C LEU A 105 -6.54 -6.80 -9.85
N ILE A 106 -6.68 -7.18 -11.12
CA ILE A 106 -5.77 -8.12 -11.81
C ILE A 106 -4.83 -7.43 -12.81
N ALA A 107 -5.01 -6.13 -13.06
CA ALA A 107 -4.27 -5.35 -14.05
C ALA A 107 -4.35 -3.85 -13.72
N ASN A 108 -3.50 -3.03 -14.36
CA ASN A 108 -3.65 -1.56 -14.33
C ASN A 108 -4.80 -1.12 -15.24
N HIS A 109 -4.96 -1.82 -16.35
CA HIS A 109 -6.02 -1.62 -17.32
C HIS A 109 -6.78 -2.92 -17.49
N ASP A 110 -8.10 -2.89 -17.31
CA ASP A 110 -8.95 -4.05 -17.54
C ASP A 110 -10.21 -3.64 -18.32
N TYR A 111 -11.03 -4.60 -18.72
CA TYR A 111 -12.31 -4.33 -19.39
C TYR A 111 -13.45 -4.86 -18.54
N ARG A 112 -14.25 -3.93 -18.00
CA ARG A 112 -15.47 -4.20 -17.22
C ARG A 112 -16.66 -3.55 -17.92
N PRO A 113 -17.40 -4.29 -18.77
CA PRO A 113 -18.48 -3.73 -19.57
C PRO A 113 -19.61 -3.08 -18.74
N GLU A 114 -19.76 -3.49 -17.48
CA GLU A 114 -20.67 -2.91 -16.49
C GLU A 114 -20.24 -1.52 -15.99
N ILE A 115 -18.97 -1.15 -16.15
CA ILE A 115 -18.43 0.20 -15.86
C ILE A 115 -18.35 1.01 -17.15
N ASP A 116 -17.66 0.51 -18.18
CA ASP A 116 -17.61 1.09 -19.52
C ASP A 116 -17.70 -0.02 -20.57
N SER A 117 -18.86 -0.13 -21.22
CA SER A 117 -19.11 -1.13 -22.27
C SER A 117 -18.28 -0.93 -23.55
N LYS A 118 -17.63 0.22 -23.74
CA LYS A 118 -16.96 0.59 -24.99
C LYS A 118 -15.44 0.63 -24.89
N HIS A 119 -14.88 0.87 -23.72
CA HIS A 119 -13.44 1.05 -23.53
C HIS A 119 -12.91 0.18 -22.40
N SER A 120 -11.62 -0.16 -22.47
CA SER A 120 -10.89 -0.55 -21.26
C SER A 120 -10.86 0.62 -20.28
N ILE A 121 -10.73 0.30 -19.00
CA ILE A 121 -10.70 1.25 -17.90
C ILE A 121 -9.34 1.23 -17.21
N ASP A 122 -8.92 2.40 -16.74
CA ASP A 122 -7.83 2.55 -15.80
C ASP A 122 -8.42 2.35 -14.39
N VAL A 123 -7.98 1.30 -13.69
CA VAL A 123 -8.71 0.76 -12.53
C VAL A 123 -8.72 1.71 -11.33
N GLU A 124 -7.81 2.66 -11.27
CA GLU A 124 -7.62 3.61 -10.17
C GLU A 124 -8.27 4.98 -10.42
N ILE A 125 -8.93 5.18 -11.56
CA ILE A 125 -9.60 6.46 -11.84
C ILE A 125 -10.80 6.66 -10.91
N PRO A 126 -10.99 7.84 -10.28
CA PRO A 126 -12.06 8.06 -9.30
C PRO A 126 -13.45 7.63 -9.77
N LYS A 127 -13.85 7.95 -11.00
CA LYS A 127 -15.15 7.54 -11.55
C LYS A 127 -15.28 6.03 -11.73
N VAL A 128 -14.19 5.35 -12.04
CA VAL A 128 -14.14 3.89 -12.19
C VAL A 128 -14.27 3.23 -10.83
N VAL A 129 -13.53 3.72 -9.83
CA VAL A 129 -13.61 3.24 -8.44
C VAL A 129 -15.01 3.48 -7.87
N GLU A 130 -15.55 4.70 -8.01
CA GLU A 130 -16.91 5.05 -7.57
C GLU A 130 -17.95 4.12 -8.19
N LYS A 131 -17.89 3.91 -9.52
CA LYS A 131 -18.82 3.00 -10.19
C LYS A 131 -18.65 1.55 -9.77
N GLY A 132 -17.40 1.12 -9.58
CA GLY A 132 -17.07 -0.22 -9.12
C GLY A 132 -17.58 -0.50 -7.71
N ASP A 133 -17.48 0.48 -6.80
CA ASP A 133 -18.02 0.38 -5.45
C ASP A 133 -19.57 0.38 -5.47
N GLU A 134 -20.22 1.18 -6.32
CA GLU A 134 -21.68 1.10 -6.51
C GLU A 134 -22.14 -0.31 -6.91
N LEU A 135 -21.46 -0.93 -7.87
CA LEU A 135 -21.82 -2.25 -8.41
C LEU A 135 -21.54 -3.39 -7.43
N SER A 136 -20.55 -3.23 -6.55
CA SER A 136 -20.09 -4.27 -5.62
C SER A 136 -20.55 -4.08 -4.17
N GLY A 137 -21.23 -2.96 -3.86
CA GLY A 137 -21.61 -2.59 -2.49
C GLY A 137 -20.40 -2.19 -1.63
N GLY A 138 -19.49 -1.38 -2.18
CA GLY A 138 -18.28 -0.86 -1.51
C GLY A 138 -17.07 -1.81 -1.55
N LYS A 139 -17.17 -2.89 -2.34
CA LYS A 139 -16.17 -3.97 -2.43
C LYS A 139 -15.46 -3.97 -3.77
N TYR A 140 -15.17 -2.79 -4.33
CA TYR A 140 -14.39 -2.71 -5.56
C TYR A 140 -13.03 -3.42 -5.41
N ILE A 141 -12.43 -3.26 -4.22
CA ILE A 141 -11.42 -4.17 -3.66
C ILE A 141 -12.13 -5.06 -2.64
N SER A 142 -12.01 -6.38 -2.78
CA SER A 142 -12.79 -7.35 -1.99
C SER A 142 -12.36 -7.49 -0.52
N PHE A 143 -11.18 -6.97 -0.17
CA PHE A 143 -10.57 -7.09 1.14
C PHE A 143 -10.25 -5.72 1.73
N PRO A 144 -10.32 -5.55 3.06
CA PRO A 144 -9.94 -4.29 3.68
C PRO A 144 -8.45 -4.03 3.53
N THR A 145 -8.08 -2.77 3.28
CA THR A 145 -6.68 -2.35 3.28
C THR A 145 -6.17 -2.20 4.71
N ILE A 146 -4.84 -2.21 4.89
CA ILE A 146 -4.22 -1.93 6.19
C ILE A 146 -4.65 -0.57 6.74
N ALA A 147 -4.87 0.43 5.88
CA ALA A 147 -5.37 1.74 6.29
C ALA A 147 -6.79 1.62 6.88
N GLU A 148 -7.71 0.94 6.18
CA GLU A 148 -9.05 0.68 6.70
C GLU A 148 -9.03 -0.09 8.03
N ILE A 149 -8.13 -1.07 8.17
CA ILE A 149 -7.98 -1.86 9.40
C ILE A 149 -7.50 -0.98 10.56
N VAL A 150 -6.50 -0.12 10.34
CA VAL A 150 -5.98 0.82 11.34
C VAL A 150 -7.05 1.83 11.74
N GLN A 151 -7.76 2.41 10.77
CA GLN A 151 -8.85 3.37 11.03
C GLN A 151 -9.99 2.75 11.84
N ARG A 152 -10.42 1.52 11.51
CA ARG A 152 -11.46 0.79 12.28
C ARG A 152 -11.03 0.48 13.71
N ALA A 153 -9.73 0.35 13.95
CA ALA A 153 -9.17 0.20 15.29
C ALA A 153 -9.01 1.55 16.04
N GLY A 154 -9.42 2.66 15.43
CA GLY A 154 -9.30 4.01 15.99
C GLY A 154 -7.94 4.66 15.77
N GLY A 155 -7.06 4.05 14.98
CA GLY A 155 -5.75 4.60 14.63
C GLY A 155 -5.84 5.64 13.52
N HIS A 156 -4.83 6.52 13.46
CA HIS A 156 -4.73 7.57 12.46
C HIS A 156 -3.83 7.13 11.30
N THR A 157 -4.24 7.43 10.06
CA THR A 157 -3.49 7.10 8.85
C THR A 157 -3.16 8.33 8.01
N ALA A 158 -2.01 8.30 7.32
CA ALA A 158 -1.70 9.26 6.25
C ALA A 158 -1.13 8.53 5.04
N ILE A 159 -1.84 8.61 3.91
CA ILE A 159 -1.40 8.07 2.64
C ILE A 159 -1.09 9.24 1.72
N ALA A 160 0.12 9.28 1.13
CA ALA A 160 0.50 10.30 0.17
C ALA A 160 1.23 9.67 -1.01
N THR A 161 0.63 9.78 -2.19
CA THR A 161 1.17 9.18 -3.41
C THR A 161 1.32 10.22 -4.51
N ALA A 162 2.44 10.18 -5.23
CA ALA A 162 2.63 11.00 -6.41
C ALA A 162 1.85 10.47 -7.63
N LYS A 163 1.42 9.20 -7.59
CA LYS A 163 0.62 8.50 -8.61
C LYS A 163 -0.83 8.28 -8.15
N THR A 164 -1.71 8.03 -9.11
CA THR A 164 -3.16 7.82 -8.90
C THR A 164 -3.49 6.56 -8.08
N VAL A 165 -2.59 5.57 -8.03
CA VAL A 165 -2.74 4.33 -7.24
C VAL A 165 -3.11 4.58 -5.77
N GLY A 166 -2.73 5.73 -5.20
CA GLY A 166 -3.04 6.08 -3.82
C GLY A 166 -4.53 6.03 -3.48
N LEU A 167 -5.41 6.29 -4.45
CA LEU A 167 -6.85 6.14 -4.24
C LEU A 167 -7.22 4.71 -3.81
N LEU A 168 -6.56 3.70 -4.38
CA LEU A 168 -6.83 2.29 -4.07
C LEU A 168 -6.27 1.86 -2.72
N LEU A 169 -5.28 2.57 -2.20
CA LEU A 169 -4.62 2.22 -0.93
C LEU A 169 -5.50 2.54 0.28
N ASP A 170 -6.36 3.55 0.15
CA ASP A 170 -7.30 3.99 1.18
C ASP A 170 -8.45 4.81 0.56
N ARG A 171 -9.42 4.10 -0.06
CA ARG A 171 -10.54 4.70 -0.82
C ARG A 171 -11.72 5.16 0.04
N HIS A 172 -11.83 4.61 1.25
CA HIS A 172 -12.99 4.78 2.15
C HIS A 172 -12.63 5.58 3.41
N VAL A 173 -11.88 6.68 3.27
CA VAL A 173 -11.63 7.59 4.39
C VAL A 173 -12.99 8.10 4.89
N ASP A 174 -13.47 7.49 5.98
CA ASP A 174 -14.82 7.67 6.49
C ASP A 174 -15.02 9.13 6.94
N PRO A 175 -16.09 9.83 6.51
CA PRO A 175 -16.47 11.13 7.09
C PRO A 175 -16.65 11.10 8.61
N GLY A 176 -16.85 9.91 9.20
CA GLY A 176 -16.90 9.66 10.65
C GLY A 176 -15.59 9.15 11.28
N SER A 177 -14.52 8.97 10.51
CA SER A 177 -13.18 8.58 11.01
C SER A 177 -12.67 9.62 12.02
N PRO A 178 -11.92 9.21 13.06
CA PRO A 178 -11.21 10.14 13.92
C PRO A 178 -10.47 11.18 13.05
N LYS A 179 -10.66 12.45 13.42
CA LYS A 179 -10.22 13.63 12.68
C LYS A 179 -8.79 13.45 12.16
N ASN A 180 -8.60 13.71 10.86
CA ASN A 180 -7.33 13.92 10.15
C ASN A 180 -6.75 12.76 9.32
N CYS A 181 -7.43 11.62 9.12
CA CYS A 181 -6.98 10.65 8.09
C CYS A 181 -7.05 11.30 6.70
N VAL A 182 -5.96 11.20 5.93
CA VAL A 182 -5.88 11.80 4.59
C VAL A 182 -5.23 10.82 3.63
N THR A 183 -5.86 10.65 2.47
CA THR A 183 -5.32 9.98 1.29
C THR A 183 -5.10 11.03 0.21
N LEU A 184 -3.84 11.38 -0.05
CA LEU A 184 -3.39 12.27 -1.10
C LEU A 184 -2.86 11.43 -2.27
N PHE A 185 -3.30 11.71 -3.49
CA PHE A 185 -2.90 10.97 -4.68
C PHE A 185 -2.88 11.86 -5.92
N ALA A 186 -1.72 11.99 -6.58
CA ALA A 186 -1.55 12.72 -7.84
C ALA A 186 -2.17 14.14 -7.84
N GLY A 187 -2.08 14.86 -6.71
CA GLY A 187 -2.64 16.21 -6.56
C GLY A 187 -4.14 16.27 -6.24
N GLU A 188 -4.79 15.12 -6.01
CA GLU A 188 -6.13 15.01 -5.43
C GLU A 188 -6.06 14.51 -3.98
N SER A 189 -7.16 14.63 -3.23
CA SER A 189 -7.25 14.08 -1.88
C SER A 189 -8.62 13.48 -1.54
N ARG A 190 -8.61 12.65 -0.50
CA ARG A 190 -9.76 12.18 0.28
C ARG A 190 -9.44 12.37 1.78
N PRO A 191 -10.25 13.09 2.56
CA PRO A 191 -11.38 13.91 2.11
C PRO A 191 -10.90 15.09 1.24
N ARG A 192 -11.77 15.60 0.35
CA ARG A 192 -11.36 16.56 -0.71
C ARG A 192 -10.86 17.91 -0.17
N ASP A 193 -11.34 18.31 1.01
CA ASP A 193 -11.02 19.56 1.68
C ASP A 193 -9.60 19.59 2.27
N ALA A 194 -8.98 18.41 2.51
CA ALA A 194 -7.59 18.32 2.94
C ALA A 194 -6.61 18.94 1.93
N LEU A 195 -6.95 18.92 0.63
CA LEU A 195 -6.07 19.43 -0.42
C LEU A 195 -5.81 20.94 -0.30
N SER A 196 -6.80 21.73 0.12
CA SER A 196 -6.70 23.19 0.13
C SER A 196 -5.55 23.67 1.03
N GLN A 197 -5.42 23.10 2.22
CA GLN A 197 -4.33 23.43 3.15
C GLN A 197 -2.96 23.03 2.60
N ILE A 198 -2.87 21.88 1.93
CA ILE A 198 -1.62 21.40 1.34
C ILE A 198 -1.18 22.32 0.19
N VAL A 199 -2.11 22.68 -0.68
CA VAL A 199 -1.83 23.57 -1.82
C VAL A 199 -1.48 24.99 -1.36
N GLU A 200 -2.13 25.50 -0.31
CA GLU A 200 -1.79 26.80 0.28
C GLU A 200 -0.34 26.82 0.82
N ALA A 201 0.09 25.72 1.46
CA ALA A 201 1.43 25.63 2.03
C ALA A 201 2.53 25.32 1.00
N LEU A 202 2.26 24.44 0.03
CA LEU A 202 3.28 23.88 -0.87
C LEU A 202 3.16 24.35 -2.32
N GLY A 203 2.10 25.08 -2.66
CA GLY A 203 1.70 25.33 -4.04
C GLY A 203 0.98 24.14 -4.68
N PRO A 204 0.50 24.27 -5.93
CA PRO A 204 -0.20 23.20 -6.62
C PRO A 204 0.71 22.00 -6.89
N PHE A 205 0.10 20.82 -7.01
CA PHE A 205 0.83 19.62 -7.44
C PHE A 205 1.51 19.86 -8.80
N PRO A 206 2.79 19.46 -8.95
CA PRO A 206 3.51 19.66 -10.21
C PRO A 206 2.82 18.99 -11.42
N PRO A 207 2.87 19.61 -12.60
CA PRO A 207 2.27 19.03 -13.80
C PRO A 207 3.02 17.77 -14.25
N PHE A 208 2.33 16.93 -15.03
CA PHE A 208 2.90 15.71 -15.61
C PHE A 208 4.22 16.01 -16.36
N GLY A 209 5.20 15.10 -16.23
CA GLY A 209 6.55 15.27 -16.75
C GLY A 209 7.53 15.92 -15.77
N GLN A 210 7.06 16.49 -14.65
CA GLN A 210 7.91 17.00 -13.55
C GLN A 210 7.94 16.02 -12.37
N PHE A 211 8.19 14.75 -12.66
CA PHE A 211 8.03 13.61 -11.75
C PHE A 211 8.79 13.76 -10.43
N ALA A 212 10.11 14.03 -10.46
CA ALA A 212 10.91 14.28 -9.25
C ALA A 212 10.37 15.45 -8.40
N ARG A 213 9.79 16.49 -9.02
CA ARG A 213 9.12 17.57 -8.27
C ARG A 213 7.82 17.09 -7.63
N GLY A 214 7.04 16.25 -8.31
CA GLY A 214 5.83 15.63 -7.78
C GLY A 214 6.11 14.77 -6.56
N ASP A 215 7.17 13.96 -6.61
CA ASP A 215 7.65 13.16 -5.48
C ASP A 215 8.08 14.01 -4.30
N LYS A 216 8.83 15.09 -4.56
CA LYS A 216 9.25 16.04 -3.53
C LYS A 216 8.06 16.78 -2.90
N TRP A 217 7.08 17.19 -3.70
CA TRP A 217 5.87 17.83 -3.21
C TRP A 217 5.07 16.86 -2.32
N THR A 218 4.92 15.60 -2.75
CA THR A 218 4.19 14.57 -2.00
C THR A 218 4.89 14.23 -0.69
N THR A 219 6.22 14.13 -0.71
CA THR A 219 7.04 13.89 0.48
C THR A 219 6.92 15.03 1.49
N LYS A 220 6.91 16.28 1.02
CA LYS A 220 6.64 17.44 1.89
C LYS A 220 5.21 17.46 2.42
N ALA A 221 4.23 17.10 1.59
CA ALA A 221 2.85 17.05 2.03
C ALA A 221 2.68 16.10 3.22
N ILE A 222 3.25 14.89 3.14
CA ILE A 222 3.18 13.94 4.26
C ILE A 222 4.01 14.39 5.46
N THR A 223 5.27 14.80 5.27
CA THR A 223 6.19 15.06 6.39
C THR A 223 5.98 16.41 7.07
N GLU A 224 5.56 17.45 6.34
CA GLU A 224 5.44 18.82 6.86
C GLU A 224 3.99 19.20 7.20
N ILE A 225 3.00 18.60 6.52
CA ILE A 225 1.57 18.93 6.71
C ILE A 225 0.83 17.81 7.44
N LEU A 226 0.85 16.57 6.92
CA LEU A 226 0.09 15.46 7.51
C LEU A 226 0.70 14.97 8.82
N TRP A 227 2.01 15.12 9.00
CA TRP A 227 2.73 14.79 10.23
C TRP A 227 2.97 15.99 11.14
N LYS A 228 2.34 17.14 10.87
CA LYS A 228 2.60 18.40 11.57
C LYS A 228 2.48 18.25 13.10
N ASP A 229 1.41 17.62 13.56
CA ASP A 229 1.11 17.50 15.00
C ASP A 229 1.73 16.23 15.61
N SER A 230 1.72 15.12 14.87
CA SER A 230 2.34 13.84 15.26
C SER A 230 2.47 12.94 14.03
N VAL A 231 3.37 11.95 14.10
CA VAL A 231 3.42 10.89 13.08
C VAL A 231 2.19 9.98 13.27
N PRO A 232 1.38 9.71 12.23
CA PRO A 232 0.23 8.81 12.33
C PRO A 232 0.64 7.38 12.70
N THR A 233 -0.32 6.57 13.16
CA THR A 233 -0.10 5.15 13.47
C THR A 233 0.42 4.38 12.24
N PHE A 234 -0.13 4.69 11.07
CA PHE A 234 0.32 4.14 9.79
C PHE A 234 0.44 5.24 8.75
N SER A 235 1.60 5.33 8.11
CA SER A 235 1.83 6.24 7.00
C SER A 235 2.39 5.50 5.79
N LEU A 236 1.95 5.89 4.61
CA LEU A 236 2.48 5.38 3.35
C LEU A 236 2.81 6.54 2.41
N LEU A 237 4.06 6.60 1.98
CA LEU A 237 4.53 7.49 0.93
C LEU A 237 4.81 6.66 -0.33
N TRP A 238 4.16 6.97 -1.45
CA TRP A 238 4.42 6.32 -2.73
C TRP A 238 5.04 7.33 -3.70
N LEU A 239 6.30 7.12 -4.03
CA LEU A 239 7.06 7.91 -5.00
C LEU A 239 6.85 7.33 -6.39
N GLY A 240 6.60 8.18 -7.39
CA GLY A 240 6.45 7.77 -8.78
C GLY A 240 7.78 7.48 -9.47
N GLU A 241 8.90 7.92 -8.91
CA GLU A 241 10.24 7.58 -9.39
C GLU A 241 10.81 6.33 -8.70
N PRO A 242 11.61 5.51 -9.43
CA PRO A 242 12.10 5.75 -10.79
C PRO A 242 11.20 5.28 -11.95
N ASP A 243 10.05 4.66 -11.70
CA ASP A 243 9.15 4.11 -12.73
C ASP A 243 8.82 5.11 -13.86
N LEU A 244 8.35 6.31 -13.50
CA LEU A 244 7.91 7.31 -14.47
C LEU A 244 9.03 7.73 -15.43
N THR A 245 10.26 7.93 -14.93
CA THR A 245 11.41 8.23 -15.78
C THR A 245 11.91 7.01 -16.56
N GLN A 246 11.87 5.80 -15.98
CA GLN A 246 12.29 4.57 -16.66
C GLN A 246 11.33 4.15 -17.79
N HIS A 247 10.06 4.57 -17.77
CA HIS A 247 9.20 4.36 -18.94
C HIS A 247 9.68 5.12 -20.19
N GLY A 248 10.32 6.29 -20.00
CA GLY A 248 10.91 7.09 -21.07
C GLY A 248 12.40 6.87 -21.31
N SER A 249 13.08 6.07 -20.49
CA SER A 249 14.53 5.87 -20.53
C SER A 249 14.94 4.45 -20.16
N ALA A 250 16.07 3.95 -20.66
CA ALA A 250 16.50 2.60 -20.30
C ALA A 250 16.88 2.50 -18.80
N PRO A 251 16.62 1.37 -18.12
CA PRO A 251 17.15 1.12 -16.78
C PRO A 251 18.67 1.35 -16.74
N GLY A 252 19.15 2.08 -15.75
CA GLY A 252 20.57 2.42 -15.59
C GLY A 252 21.07 3.57 -16.48
N ALA A 253 20.22 4.15 -17.33
CA ALA A 253 20.56 5.40 -18.01
C ALA A 253 20.66 6.56 -17.01
N GLN A 254 21.39 7.62 -17.37
CA GLN A 254 21.62 8.77 -16.48
C GLN A 254 20.32 9.40 -15.94
N PRO A 255 19.24 9.58 -16.73
CA PRO A 255 17.96 10.05 -16.18
C PRO A 255 17.37 9.11 -15.12
N ALA A 256 17.41 7.79 -15.36
CA ALA A 256 16.92 6.80 -14.40
C ALA A 256 17.75 6.79 -13.10
N LEU A 257 19.08 6.89 -13.20
CA LEU A 257 19.95 6.99 -12.01
C LEU A 257 19.69 8.28 -11.23
N ALA A 258 19.43 9.40 -11.91
CA ALA A 258 19.06 10.65 -11.27
C ALA A 258 17.69 10.56 -10.57
N ALA A 259 16.72 9.87 -11.18
CA ALA A 259 15.43 9.59 -10.58
C ALA A 259 15.56 8.72 -9.31
N ILE A 260 16.36 7.65 -9.35
CA ILE A 260 16.67 6.82 -8.17
C ILE A 260 17.27 7.66 -7.04
N LYS A 261 18.22 8.53 -7.37
CA LYS A 261 18.83 9.44 -6.38
C LYS A 261 17.80 10.42 -5.80
N SER A 262 16.88 10.92 -6.62
CA SER A 262 15.75 11.74 -6.14
C SER A 262 14.85 10.98 -5.16
N SER A 263 14.58 9.68 -5.40
CA SER A 263 13.82 8.86 -4.45
C SER A 263 14.58 8.66 -3.13
N ASP A 264 15.90 8.49 -3.18
CA ASP A 264 16.76 8.40 -1.98
C ASP A 264 16.78 9.71 -1.18
N GLU A 265 16.81 10.87 -1.85
CA GLU A 265 16.70 12.18 -1.21
C GLU A 265 15.36 12.36 -0.49
N ASN A 266 14.27 11.84 -1.06
CA ASN A 266 12.96 11.84 -0.41
C ASN A 266 12.91 10.89 0.80
N LEU A 267 13.53 9.71 0.73
CA LEU A 267 13.69 8.85 1.90
C LEU A 267 14.50 9.54 3.00
N ALA A 268 15.59 10.22 2.66
CA ALA A 268 16.37 10.99 3.62
C ALA A 268 15.53 12.09 4.30
N ALA A 269 14.64 12.76 3.56
CA ALA A 269 13.71 13.73 4.10
C ALA A 269 12.70 13.10 5.07
N VAL A 270 12.16 11.92 4.74
CA VAL A 270 11.28 11.15 5.65
C VAL A 270 12.00 10.80 6.95
N LEU A 271 13.21 10.25 6.86
CA LEU A 271 13.99 9.88 8.05
C LEU A 271 14.30 11.11 8.92
N SER A 272 14.67 12.23 8.29
CA SER A 272 14.90 13.51 8.98
C SER A 272 13.65 14.04 9.67
N ALA A 273 12.47 13.93 9.04
CA ALA A 273 11.21 14.32 9.66
C ALA A 273 10.89 13.47 10.90
N LEU A 274 11.15 12.16 10.85
CA LEU A 274 11.01 11.28 12.01
C LEU A 274 11.96 11.65 13.16
N ASP A 275 13.20 12.03 12.85
CA ASP A 275 14.17 12.50 13.84
C ASP A 275 13.72 13.82 14.48
N GLN A 276 13.23 14.77 13.69
CA GLN A 276 12.72 16.06 14.15
C GLN A 276 11.50 15.90 15.07
N GLN A 277 10.61 14.96 14.73
CA GLN A 277 9.44 14.60 15.54
C GLN A 277 9.81 13.71 16.74
N ARG A 278 11.09 13.35 16.92
CA ARG A 278 11.57 12.41 17.94
C ARG A 278 10.86 11.04 17.90
N ALA A 279 10.36 10.66 16.72
CA ALA A 279 9.61 9.44 16.47
C ALA A 279 10.47 8.32 15.86
N ARG A 280 11.73 8.60 15.47
CA ARG A 280 12.60 7.63 14.81
C ARG A 280 12.78 6.32 15.60
N ALA A 281 12.89 6.40 16.92
CA ALA A 281 13.08 5.23 17.79
C ALA A 281 11.79 4.42 18.01
N THR A 282 10.63 4.99 17.72
CA THR A 282 9.32 4.34 17.86
C THR A 282 8.66 4.00 16.52
N THR A 283 9.34 4.29 15.40
CA THR A 283 8.82 4.06 14.05
C THR A 283 9.54 2.91 13.37
N ASP A 284 8.77 1.93 12.90
CA ASP A 284 9.25 0.91 11.98
C ASP A 284 9.12 1.44 10.55
N VAL A 285 10.25 1.60 9.86
CA VAL A 285 10.32 2.14 8.49
C VAL A 285 10.57 1.00 7.51
N PHE A 286 9.67 0.83 6.55
CA PHE A 286 9.77 -0.11 5.44
C PHE A 286 10.03 0.66 4.16
N VAL A 287 11.02 0.22 3.38
CA VAL A 287 11.25 0.73 2.02
C VAL A 287 11.07 -0.44 1.06
N VAL A 288 10.15 -0.30 0.13
CA VAL A 288 9.72 -1.37 -0.78
C VAL A 288 9.56 -0.84 -2.20
N SER A 289 9.40 -1.76 -3.14
CA SER A 289 8.97 -1.47 -4.50
C SER A 289 7.82 -2.40 -4.86
N ASP A 290 6.95 -1.93 -5.74
CA ASP A 290 5.82 -2.69 -6.28
C ASP A 290 6.26 -3.67 -7.38
N HIS A 291 7.23 -3.30 -8.20
CA HIS A 291 7.85 -4.15 -9.22
C HIS A 291 9.23 -3.66 -9.63
N GLY A 292 9.93 -4.48 -10.44
CA GLY A 292 11.18 -4.09 -11.08
C GLY A 292 10.97 -3.43 -12.44
N PHE A 293 11.99 -3.50 -13.29
CA PHE A 293 11.97 -2.98 -14.65
C PHE A 293 12.77 -3.89 -15.59
N SER A 294 12.41 -3.95 -16.86
CA SER A 294 13.14 -4.70 -17.89
C SER A 294 13.39 -3.83 -19.11
N THR A 295 14.52 -4.07 -19.78
CA THR A 295 14.81 -3.42 -21.06
C THR A 295 13.89 -4.01 -22.13
N ILE A 296 13.15 -3.14 -22.81
CA ILE A 296 12.28 -3.55 -23.92
C ILE A 296 13.13 -3.62 -25.20
N GLU A 297 13.31 -4.83 -25.72
CA GLU A 297 14.03 -5.06 -27.00
C GLU A 297 13.11 -4.85 -28.22
N ARG A 298 11.86 -5.30 -28.12
CA ARG A 298 10.90 -5.30 -29.23
C ARG A 298 9.49 -4.98 -28.73
N SER A 299 8.83 -4.03 -29.42
CA SER A 299 7.40 -3.76 -29.27
C SER A 299 6.64 -4.32 -30.47
N VAL A 300 5.45 -4.89 -30.24
CA VAL A 300 4.61 -5.50 -31.27
C VAL A 300 3.26 -4.80 -31.36
N ASP A 301 2.76 -4.56 -32.57
CA ASP A 301 1.37 -4.12 -32.79
C ASP A 301 0.46 -5.35 -32.80
N LEU A 302 0.12 -5.82 -31.59
CA LEU A 302 -0.66 -7.03 -31.41
C LEU A 302 -2.06 -6.93 -32.06
N ARG A 303 -2.66 -5.74 -32.06
CA ARG A 303 -3.95 -5.52 -32.71
C ARG A 303 -3.81 -5.75 -34.22
N LYS A 304 -2.79 -5.18 -34.85
CA LYS A 304 -2.53 -5.42 -36.27
C LYS A 304 -2.26 -6.90 -36.54
N ILE A 305 -1.36 -7.52 -35.78
CA ILE A 305 -0.99 -8.94 -35.94
C ILE A 305 -2.22 -9.85 -35.89
N LEU A 306 -3.11 -9.64 -34.91
CA LEU A 306 -4.33 -10.43 -34.77
C LEU A 306 -5.33 -10.17 -35.90
N ASN A 307 -5.52 -8.93 -36.32
CA ASN A 307 -6.43 -8.64 -37.44
C ASN A 307 -5.91 -9.19 -38.77
N ASP A 308 -4.58 -9.14 -39.02
CA ASP A 308 -3.95 -9.76 -40.18
C ASP A 308 -4.13 -11.29 -40.15
N ALA A 309 -4.12 -11.89 -38.95
CA ALA A 309 -4.44 -13.29 -38.73
C ALA A 309 -5.96 -13.58 -38.73
N GLY A 310 -6.82 -12.63 -39.07
CA GLY A 310 -8.27 -12.84 -39.23
C GLY A 310 -9.08 -12.84 -37.94
N PHE A 311 -8.55 -12.34 -36.82
CA PHE A 311 -9.34 -12.06 -35.62
C PHE A 311 -10.01 -10.67 -35.73
N ALA A 312 -11.12 -10.46 -35.02
CA ALA A 312 -11.76 -9.14 -34.92
C ALA A 312 -11.32 -8.43 -33.63
N ALA A 313 -10.05 -8.00 -33.59
CA ALA A 313 -9.43 -7.51 -32.37
C ALA A 313 -9.46 -5.96 -32.29
N LYS A 314 -9.95 -5.43 -31.17
CA LYS A 314 -10.23 -4.00 -30.97
C LYS A 314 -9.70 -3.51 -29.62
N THR A 315 -9.45 -2.21 -29.52
CA THR A 315 -9.14 -1.50 -28.26
C THR A 315 -10.30 -0.61 -27.80
N LYS A 316 -11.37 -0.54 -28.60
CA LYS A 316 -12.62 0.13 -28.27
C LYS A 316 -13.76 -0.40 -29.14
N PHE A 317 -14.98 -0.31 -28.66
CA PHE A 317 -16.19 -0.65 -29.39
C PHE A 317 -16.98 0.62 -29.76
N SER A 318 -17.35 0.74 -31.04
CA SER A 318 -18.26 1.80 -31.52
C SER A 318 -19.73 1.38 -31.42
N ASP A 319 -19.98 0.10 -31.66
CA ASP A 319 -21.28 -0.57 -31.60
C ASP A 319 -21.25 -1.66 -30.52
N PRO A 320 -22.41 -2.17 -30.07
CA PRO A 320 -22.44 -3.32 -29.17
C PRO A 320 -21.58 -4.49 -29.71
N PRO A 321 -20.65 -5.04 -28.92
CA PRO A 321 -19.73 -6.05 -29.37
C PRO A 321 -20.44 -7.35 -29.77
N LYS A 322 -19.93 -7.99 -30.84
CA LYS A 322 -20.45 -9.26 -31.35
C LYS A 322 -19.67 -10.45 -30.78
N ALA A 323 -20.28 -11.63 -30.77
CA ALA A 323 -19.62 -12.87 -30.37
C ALA A 323 -18.30 -13.06 -31.13
N GLY A 324 -17.24 -13.44 -30.41
CA GLY A 324 -15.91 -13.68 -30.97
C GLY A 324 -15.09 -12.44 -31.31
N GLU A 325 -15.66 -11.22 -31.21
CA GLU A 325 -14.83 -10.01 -31.18
C GLU A 325 -13.95 -10.01 -29.92
N ILE A 326 -12.77 -9.40 -29.99
CA ILE A 326 -11.78 -9.44 -28.91
C ILE A 326 -11.47 -8.01 -28.47
N MET A 327 -11.76 -7.67 -27.22
CA MET A 327 -11.19 -6.47 -26.60
C MET A 327 -9.77 -6.78 -26.12
N LEU A 328 -8.81 -6.03 -26.63
CA LEU A 328 -7.38 -6.10 -26.33
C LEU A 328 -7.04 -5.05 -25.29
N VAL A 329 -6.53 -5.48 -24.14
CA VAL A 329 -6.13 -4.58 -23.05
C VAL A 329 -4.68 -4.84 -22.65
N GLY A 330 -3.79 -3.95 -23.08
CA GLY A 330 -2.34 -4.06 -22.83
C GLY A 330 -1.94 -3.50 -21.47
N ASN A 331 -1.01 -4.19 -20.79
CA ASN A 331 -0.53 -3.88 -19.44
C ASN A 331 1.00 -4.03 -19.34
N GLY A 332 1.75 -3.38 -20.24
CA GLY A 332 3.21 -3.24 -20.12
C GLY A 332 3.98 -4.57 -20.01
N GLY A 333 3.76 -5.51 -20.94
CA GLY A 333 4.38 -6.84 -20.94
C GLY A 333 3.40 -7.99 -20.66
N SER A 334 2.17 -7.67 -20.26
CA SER A 334 1.03 -8.59 -20.23
C SER A 334 -0.12 -8.03 -21.07
N VAL A 335 -1.01 -8.90 -21.56
CA VAL A 335 -2.20 -8.50 -22.34
C VAL A 335 -3.38 -9.33 -21.89
N LEU A 336 -4.49 -8.67 -21.59
CA LEU A 336 -5.77 -9.31 -21.31
C LEU A 336 -6.59 -9.34 -22.60
N PHE A 337 -7.12 -10.52 -22.93
CA PHE A 337 -7.98 -10.74 -24.08
C PHE A 337 -9.39 -11.05 -23.60
N TYR A 338 -10.33 -10.16 -23.88
CA TYR A 338 -11.74 -10.39 -23.57
C TYR A 338 -12.45 -10.82 -24.84
N VAL A 339 -12.68 -12.13 -24.98
CA VAL A 339 -13.44 -12.72 -26.09
C VAL A 339 -14.92 -12.55 -25.79
N MET A 340 -15.60 -11.76 -26.62
CA MET A 340 -16.98 -11.35 -26.40
C MET A 340 -17.93 -12.54 -26.47
N GLN A 341 -18.90 -12.56 -25.55
CA GLN A 341 -19.85 -13.66 -25.34
C GLN A 341 -19.20 -15.01 -25.01
N HIS A 342 -17.94 -15.01 -24.55
CA HIS A 342 -17.18 -16.23 -24.23
C HIS A 342 -17.14 -17.23 -25.40
N ASP A 343 -16.98 -16.73 -26.63
CA ASP A 343 -16.94 -17.58 -27.82
C ASP A 343 -15.77 -18.58 -27.75
N ALA A 344 -16.11 -19.86 -27.56
CA ALA A 344 -15.13 -20.92 -27.33
C ALA A 344 -14.26 -21.21 -28.57
N ALA A 345 -14.81 -21.02 -29.77
CA ALA A 345 -14.08 -21.26 -31.01
C ALA A 345 -13.03 -20.17 -31.24
N ALA A 346 -13.41 -18.90 -31.06
CA ALA A 346 -12.50 -17.76 -31.10
C ALA A 346 -11.42 -17.87 -30.02
N THR A 347 -11.79 -18.27 -28.80
CA THR A 347 -10.83 -18.45 -27.69
C THR A 347 -9.81 -19.54 -28.01
N ARG A 348 -10.25 -20.73 -28.45
CA ARG A 348 -9.33 -21.82 -28.83
C ARG A 348 -8.39 -21.40 -29.94
N ARG A 349 -8.92 -20.77 -30.99
CA ARG A 349 -8.14 -20.28 -32.12
C ARG A 349 -7.13 -19.22 -31.69
N LEU A 350 -7.49 -18.34 -30.76
CA LEU A 350 -6.60 -17.32 -30.20
C LEU A 350 -5.45 -17.98 -29.42
N VAL A 351 -5.75 -18.95 -28.57
CA VAL A 351 -4.74 -19.68 -27.80
C VAL A 351 -3.77 -20.40 -28.73
N GLU A 352 -4.27 -21.16 -29.71
CA GLU A 352 -3.44 -21.86 -30.70
C GLU A 352 -2.53 -20.88 -31.47
N PHE A 353 -3.07 -19.72 -31.86
CA PHE A 353 -2.30 -18.67 -32.53
C PHE A 353 -1.19 -18.11 -31.63
N LEU A 354 -1.50 -17.79 -30.37
CA LEU A 354 -0.53 -17.24 -29.42
C LEU A 354 0.57 -18.26 -29.11
N GLN A 355 0.24 -19.54 -28.95
CA GLN A 355 1.20 -20.63 -28.72
C GLN A 355 2.20 -20.82 -29.87
N GLN A 356 1.85 -20.39 -31.08
CA GLN A 356 2.72 -20.46 -32.26
C GLN A 356 3.52 -19.17 -32.49
N SER A 357 3.31 -18.15 -31.67
CA SER A 357 3.97 -16.85 -31.80
C SER A 357 5.29 -16.80 -31.03
N ASP A 358 6.21 -15.95 -31.48
CA ASP A 358 7.51 -15.72 -30.82
C ASP A 358 7.46 -14.62 -29.75
N PHE A 359 6.28 -14.04 -29.50
CA PHE A 359 6.07 -12.91 -28.58
C PHE A 359 5.14 -13.24 -27.42
N ALA A 360 4.42 -14.37 -27.44
CA ALA A 360 3.61 -14.81 -26.31
C ALA A 360 4.44 -15.66 -25.35
N GLY A 361 4.37 -15.31 -24.07
CA GLY A 361 4.89 -16.14 -22.98
C GLY A 361 3.82 -17.10 -22.47
N VAL A 362 3.70 -17.17 -21.13
CA VAL A 362 2.66 -17.96 -20.45
C VAL A 362 1.27 -17.45 -20.81
N ILE A 363 0.36 -18.37 -21.14
CA ILE A 363 -1.04 -18.08 -21.47
C ILE A 363 -1.93 -18.65 -20.37
N PHE A 364 -2.79 -17.80 -19.81
CA PHE A 364 -3.80 -18.17 -18.83
C PHE A 364 -5.18 -18.15 -19.47
N THR A 365 -5.99 -19.17 -19.18
CA THR A 365 -7.37 -19.25 -19.67
C THR A 365 -8.32 -19.62 -18.54
N ARG A 366 -9.53 -19.08 -18.56
CA ARG A 366 -10.56 -19.42 -17.57
C ARG A 366 -10.94 -20.90 -17.60
N ASP A 367 -11.11 -21.41 -18.82
CA ASP A 367 -11.36 -22.83 -19.05
C ASP A 367 -10.02 -23.49 -19.41
N VAL A 368 -9.75 -24.66 -18.83
CA VAL A 368 -8.51 -25.42 -19.09
C VAL A 368 -8.39 -25.71 -20.58
N MET A 369 -7.26 -25.35 -21.19
CA MET A 369 -6.94 -25.68 -22.57
C MET A 369 -5.55 -26.33 -22.66
N PRO A 370 -5.29 -27.21 -23.64
CA PRO A 370 -3.96 -27.76 -23.83
C PRO A 370 -2.89 -26.66 -23.95
N GLY A 371 -1.88 -26.70 -23.09
CA GLY A 371 -0.77 -25.75 -23.08
C GLY A 371 -1.09 -24.38 -22.45
N THR A 372 -2.17 -24.26 -21.68
CA THR A 372 -2.46 -23.07 -20.85
C THR A 372 -2.34 -23.38 -19.36
N LEU A 373 -2.24 -22.34 -18.54
CA LEU A 373 -2.34 -22.43 -17.08
C LEU A 373 -3.71 -21.92 -16.61
N ASP A 374 -4.12 -22.38 -15.43
CA ASP A 374 -5.35 -21.98 -14.73
C ASP A 374 -5.15 -20.76 -13.82
#